data_AF-A0A7Z2MSN3-F1
#
_entry.id   AF-A0A7Z2MSN3-F1
#
_cell.length_a   1.000
_cell.length_b   1.000
_cell.length_c   1.000
_cell.angle_alpha   90.00
_cell.angle_beta   90.00
_cell.angle_gamma   90.00
#
_symmetry.space_group_name_H-M   'P 1'
#
loop_
_entity.id
_entity.type
_entity.pdbx_description
1 polymer ?
#
loop_
_entity_poly.entity_id
_entity_poly.type
_entity_poly.pdbx_seq_one_letter_code
_entity_poly.pdbx_strand_id
1 'polypeptide(L)'
;MTHKKLQSIHLSKMDLRMRYVVTLFLLLLPTASTLADDSETNPVAKKIKSTLQKKVDKQFDQYDGYCDLMIEMEHKGKVAIVKRVTGSGDTKVCRFARSNLKIGKRYRYKHPEKYIRIHITTGS
;
A
#
# COMPACT_ATOMS: atom_id res chain seq x y z
N MET A 1 -18.18 11.47 58.00
CA MET A 1 -18.33 11.11 56.56
C MET A 1 -18.57 9.60 56.49
N THR A 2 -19.72 9.15 55.99
CA THR A 2 -20.17 7.75 56.14
C THR A 2 -19.49 6.80 55.16
N HIS A 3 -19.24 5.56 55.60
CA HIS A 3 -18.49 4.51 54.88
C HIS A 3 -18.98 4.29 53.42
N LYS A 4 -20.28 4.44 53.17
CA LYS A 4 -20.89 4.35 51.82
C LYS A 4 -20.42 5.44 50.84
N LYS A 5 -20.16 6.66 51.33
CA LYS A 5 -19.71 7.79 50.49
C LYS A 5 -18.25 7.59 50.03
N LEU A 6 -17.43 6.94 50.85
CA LEU A 6 -16.03 6.63 50.54
C LEU A 6 -15.90 5.54 49.46
N GLN A 7 -16.72 4.48 49.54
CA GLN A 7 -16.76 3.41 48.54
C GLN A 7 -17.23 3.90 47.16
N SER A 8 -18.24 4.76 47.11
CA SER A 8 -18.74 5.33 45.84
C SER A 8 -17.69 6.21 45.13
N ILE A 9 -16.93 7.01 45.88
CA ILE A 9 -15.83 7.82 45.34
C ILE A 9 -14.69 6.93 44.83
N HIS A 10 -14.41 5.82 45.52
CA HIS A 10 -13.36 4.89 45.12
C HIS A 10 -13.73 4.14 43.82
N LEU A 11 -14.98 3.68 43.70
CA LEU A 11 -15.48 3.00 42.49
C LEU A 11 -15.48 3.94 41.28
N SER A 12 -15.97 5.18 41.46
CA SER A 12 -15.99 6.20 40.41
C SER A 12 -14.58 6.62 39.96
N LYS A 13 -13.60 6.71 40.87
CA LYS A 13 -12.18 6.95 40.53
C LYS A 13 -11.56 5.77 39.77
N MET A 14 -11.95 4.53 40.07
CA MET A 14 -11.48 3.34 39.36
C MET A 14 -12.04 3.27 37.94
N ASP A 15 -13.33 3.56 37.75
CA ASP A 15 -13.95 3.68 36.43
C ASP A 15 -13.30 4.79 35.59
N LEU A 16 -12.99 5.92 36.23
CA LEU A 16 -12.32 7.04 35.57
C LEU A 16 -10.88 6.68 35.18
N ARG A 17 -10.12 6.01 36.05
CA ARG A 17 -8.76 5.49 35.74
C ARG A 17 -8.78 4.46 34.63
N MET A 18 -9.72 3.51 34.66
CA MET A 18 -9.85 2.48 33.64
C MET A 18 -10.21 3.08 32.28
N ARG A 19 -11.09 4.10 32.25
CA ARG A 19 -11.38 4.88 31.04
C ARG A 19 -10.12 5.54 30.49
N TYR A 20 -9.33 6.22 31.32
CA TYR A 20 -8.09 6.86 30.86
C TYR A 20 -7.04 5.87 30.34
N VAL A 21 -6.92 4.69 30.98
CA VAL A 21 -6.01 3.64 30.50
C VAL A 21 -6.45 3.11 29.14
N VAL A 22 -7.75 2.86 28.95
CA VAL A 22 -8.30 2.42 27.65
C VAL A 22 -8.12 3.49 26.57
N THR A 23 -8.38 4.76 26.88
CA THR A 23 -8.17 5.88 25.95
C THR A 23 -6.68 6.04 25.58
N LEU A 24 -5.77 5.90 26.54
CA LEU A 24 -4.32 5.96 26.31
C LEU A 24 -3.83 4.81 25.42
N PHE A 25 -4.36 3.60 25.61
CA PHE A 25 -4.04 2.44 24.77
C PHE A 25 -4.52 2.62 23.31
N LEU A 26 -5.69 3.22 23.09
CA LEU A 26 -6.22 3.49 21.74
C LEU A 26 -5.37 4.53 20.98
N LEU A 27 -4.77 5.50 21.69
CA LEU A 27 -3.88 6.53 21.12
C LEU A 27 -2.50 5.98 20.72
N LEU A 28 -2.09 4.84 21.26
CA LEU A 28 -0.77 4.23 21.01
C LEU A 28 -0.79 3.20 19.86
N LEU A 29 -1.94 2.98 19.20
CA LEU A 29 -2.01 2.11 18.03
C LEU A 29 -1.27 2.78 16.86
N PRO A 30 -0.15 2.20 16.38
CA PRO A 30 0.54 2.78 15.24
C PRO A 30 -0.36 2.70 14.00
N THR A 31 -0.74 3.86 13.46
CA THR A 31 -1.37 3.96 12.15
C THR A 31 -0.31 3.78 11.07
N ALA A 32 0.21 2.56 10.92
CA ALA A 32 1.14 2.23 9.85
C ALA A 32 0.38 2.33 8.51
N SER A 33 0.46 3.50 7.89
CA SER A 33 -0.04 3.73 6.54
C SER A 33 1.02 3.21 5.57
N THR A 34 1.09 1.90 5.39
CA THR A 34 1.93 1.35 4.32
C THR A 34 1.24 1.61 2.99
N LEU A 35 1.98 2.20 2.03
CA LEU A 35 1.54 2.18 0.65
C LEU A 35 1.54 0.72 0.21
N ALA A 36 0.34 0.16 0.02
CA ALA A 36 0.19 -1.24 -0.37
C ALA A 36 0.84 -1.48 -1.74
N ASP A 37 1.82 -2.38 -1.76
CA ASP A 37 2.41 -2.93 -2.99
C ASP A 37 1.82 -4.31 -3.25
N ASP A 38 0.94 -4.40 -4.24
CA ASP A 38 0.22 -5.63 -4.56
C ASP A 38 1.15 -6.73 -5.09
N SER A 39 2.42 -6.42 -5.40
CA SER A 39 3.40 -7.43 -5.79
C SER A 39 3.73 -8.45 -4.70
N GLU A 40 3.40 -8.17 -3.43
CA GLU A 40 3.61 -9.08 -2.31
C GLU A 40 2.60 -10.24 -2.30
N THR A 41 1.38 -9.99 -2.79
CA THR A 41 0.25 -10.92 -2.70
C THR A 41 -0.27 -11.38 -4.07
N ASN A 42 -0.16 -10.54 -5.10
CA ASN A 42 -0.63 -10.82 -6.45
C ASN A 42 0.52 -11.25 -7.39
N PRO A 43 0.48 -12.47 -7.97
CA PRO A 43 1.52 -12.97 -8.86
C PRO A 43 1.63 -12.18 -10.18
N VAL A 44 0.54 -11.61 -10.68
CA VAL A 44 0.55 -10.73 -11.86
C VAL A 44 1.28 -9.43 -11.52
N ALA A 45 0.96 -8.82 -10.38
CA ALA A 45 1.64 -7.61 -9.90
C ALA A 45 3.14 -7.86 -9.71
N LYS A 46 3.53 -8.98 -9.07
CA LYS A 46 4.93 -9.41 -8.93
C LYS A 46 5.66 -9.56 -10.25
N LYS A 47 5.01 -10.16 -11.25
CA LYS A 47 5.57 -10.31 -12.60
C LYS A 47 5.76 -8.97 -13.31
N ILE A 48 4.80 -8.05 -13.16
CA ILE A 48 4.91 -6.70 -13.71
C ILE A 48 6.04 -5.93 -13.03
N LYS A 49 6.05 -5.87 -11.69
CA LYS A 49 7.06 -5.19 -10.88
C LYS A 49 8.47 -5.66 -11.25
N SER A 50 8.74 -6.96 -11.16
CA SER A 50 10.06 -7.53 -11.50
C SER A 50 10.53 -7.22 -12.92
N THR A 51 9.62 -7.16 -13.90
CA THR A 51 9.97 -6.81 -15.29
C THR A 51 10.29 -5.32 -15.43
N LEU A 52 9.53 -4.46 -14.75
CA LEU A 52 9.73 -3.01 -14.79
C LEU A 52 10.96 -2.61 -14.00
N GLN A 53 11.15 -3.16 -12.79
CA GLN A 53 12.28 -2.91 -11.91
C GLN A 53 13.60 -3.13 -12.66
N LYS A 54 13.79 -4.29 -13.29
CA LYS A 54 14.98 -4.57 -14.12
C LYS A 54 15.29 -3.54 -15.20
N LYS A 55 14.26 -2.96 -15.81
CA LYS A 55 14.42 -1.92 -16.85
C LYS A 55 14.77 -0.57 -16.23
N VAL A 56 14.15 -0.28 -15.10
CA VAL A 56 14.34 0.95 -14.33
C VAL A 56 15.75 0.96 -13.73
N ASP A 57 16.18 -0.12 -13.09
CA ASP A 57 17.54 -0.30 -12.56
C ASP A 57 18.60 -0.06 -13.64
N LYS A 58 18.38 -0.61 -14.84
CA LYS A 58 19.30 -0.42 -15.98
C LYS A 58 19.35 1.02 -16.49
N GLN A 59 18.25 1.77 -16.38
CA GLN A 59 18.16 3.14 -16.92
C GLN A 59 18.63 4.19 -15.93
N PHE A 60 18.45 3.94 -14.63
CA PHE A 60 18.64 4.89 -13.54
C PHE A 60 19.73 4.41 -12.58
N ASP A 61 20.86 4.02 -13.16
CA ASP A 61 22.08 3.77 -12.39
C ASP A 61 22.51 5.08 -11.70
N GLN A 62 22.76 5.03 -10.39
CA GLN A 62 23.13 6.20 -9.57
C GLN A 62 22.09 7.35 -9.53
N TYR A 63 20.81 7.05 -9.75
CA TYR A 63 19.72 8.01 -9.58
C TYR A 63 18.76 7.53 -8.51
N ASP A 64 18.56 8.33 -7.46
CA ASP A 64 17.64 7.98 -6.38
C ASP A 64 16.24 8.56 -6.66
N GLY A 65 15.25 7.69 -6.66
CA GLY A 65 13.89 8.04 -7.02
C GLY A 65 12.94 6.86 -6.88
N TYR A 66 11.65 7.14 -7.03
CA TYR A 66 10.62 6.11 -6.95
C TYR A 66 9.43 6.45 -7.84
N CYS A 67 8.62 5.44 -8.14
CA CYS A 67 7.31 5.60 -8.72
C CYS A 67 6.31 4.58 -8.18
N ASP A 68 5.21 5.09 -7.66
CA ASP A 68 4.01 4.30 -7.36
C ASP A 68 3.13 4.25 -8.60
N LEU A 69 3.05 3.07 -9.22
CA LEU A 69 2.19 2.85 -10.38
C LEU A 69 0.84 2.29 -9.94
N MET A 70 -0.22 2.86 -10.51
CA MET A 70 -1.57 2.33 -10.45
C MET A 70 -1.98 1.86 -11.84
N ILE A 71 -2.21 0.56 -11.96
CA ILE A 71 -2.51 -0.14 -13.21
C ILE A 71 -3.97 -0.57 -13.18
N GLU A 72 -4.79 -0.03 -14.08
CA GLU A 72 -6.15 -0.47 -14.29
C GLU A 72 -6.16 -1.66 -15.26
N MET A 73 -6.79 -2.76 -14.85
CA MET A 73 -6.91 -3.98 -15.62
C MET A 73 -8.34 -4.19 -16.10
N GLU A 74 -8.50 -4.51 -17.39
CA GLU A 74 -9.74 -5.03 -17.97
C GLU A 74 -9.68 -6.56 -18.02
N HIS A 75 -10.72 -7.24 -17.50
CA HIS A 75 -10.76 -8.70 -17.47
C HIS A 75 -11.64 -9.24 -18.60
N LYS A 76 -11.08 -10.15 -19.42
CA LYS A 76 -11.80 -10.87 -20.47
C LYS A 76 -11.54 -12.38 -20.31
N GLY A 77 -12.53 -13.10 -19.79
CA GLY A 77 -12.38 -14.51 -19.46
C GLY A 77 -11.28 -14.72 -18.42
N LYS A 78 -10.24 -15.50 -18.74
CA LYS A 78 -9.11 -15.81 -17.83
C LYS A 78 -7.90 -14.88 -18.02
N VAL A 79 -8.09 -13.73 -18.67
CA VAL A 79 -7.03 -12.80 -19.03
C VAL A 79 -7.33 -11.40 -18.52
N ALA A 80 -6.34 -10.79 -17.87
CA ALA A 80 -6.33 -9.40 -17.47
C ALA A 80 -5.50 -8.59 -18.49
N ILE A 81 -6.05 -7.47 -18.95
CA ILE A 81 -5.50 -6.63 -20.01
C ILE A 81 -5.20 -5.27 -19.40
N VAL A 82 -3.98 -4.77 -19.56
CA VAL A 82 -3.63 -3.42 -19.09
C VAL A 82 -4.47 -2.40 -19.85
N LYS A 83 -5.38 -1.72 -19.16
CA LYS A 83 -6.27 -0.70 -19.74
C LYS A 83 -5.70 0.70 -19.58
N ARG A 84 -5.14 1.02 -18.41
CA ARG A 84 -4.57 2.33 -18.10
C ARG A 84 -3.45 2.19 -17.07
N VAL A 85 -2.44 3.05 -17.17
CA VAL A 85 -1.34 3.12 -16.21
C VAL A 85 -1.16 4.57 -15.80
N THR A 86 -1.24 4.81 -14.50
CA THR A 86 -0.94 6.11 -13.87
C THR A 86 0.22 5.93 -12.90
N GLY A 87 0.92 7.01 -12.59
CA GLY A 87 2.09 6.96 -11.71
C GLY A 87 2.19 8.23 -10.87
N SER A 88 2.63 8.09 -9.63
CA SER A 88 2.91 9.17 -8.69
C SER A 88 4.30 8.98 -8.08
N GLY A 89 5.04 10.06 -7.85
CA GLY A 89 6.42 10.02 -7.36
C GLY A 89 7.35 10.85 -8.23
N ASP A 90 8.57 10.37 -8.43
CA ASP A 90 9.56 11.04 -9.27
C ASP A 90 9.10 11.09 -10.74
N THR A 91 9.12 12.29 -11.34
CA THR A 91 8.58 12.50 -12.68
C THR A 91 9.36 11.75 -13.76
N LYS A 92 10.69 11.63 -13.65
CA LYS A 92 11.54 10.93 -14.63
C LYS A 92 11.35 9.43 -14.52
N VAL A 93 11.40 8.89 -13.31
CA VAL A 93 11.19 7.45 -13.03
C VAL A 93 9.78 7.04 -13.44
N CYS A 94 8.75 7.79 -13.03
CA CYS A 94 7.37 7.48 -13.40
C CYS A 94 7.12 7.55 -14.90
N ARG A 95 7.69 8.54 -15.61
CA ARG A 95 7.55 8.64 -17.07
C ARG A 95 8.14 7.41 -17.75
N PHE A 96 9.33 6.98 -17.33
CA PHE A 96 10.00 5.81 -17.90
C PHE A 96 9.30 4.49 -17.54
N ALA A 97 8.87 4.33 -16.29
CA ALA A 97 8.17 3.13 -15.84
C ALA A 97 6.84 2.95 -16.58
N ARG A 98 6.07 4.04 -16.74
CA ARG A 98 4.82 4.05 -17.52
C ARG A 98 5.05 3.71 -19.00
N SER A 99 6.06 4.29 -19.65
CA SER A 99 6.33 4.01 -21.07
C SER A 99 6.75 2.56 -21.33
N ASN A 100 7.29 1.89 -20.30
CA ASN A 100 7.71 0.49 -20.38
C ASN A 100 6.61 -0.53 -20.07
N LEU A 101 5.42 -0.09 -19.62
CA LEU A 101 4.23 -0.92 -19.44
C LEU A 101 3.21 -0.64 -20.54
N LYS A 102 3.19 -1.50 -21.57
CA LYS A 102 2.31 -1.32 -22.74
C LYS A 102 0.83 -1.50 -22.38
N ILE A 103 0.00 -0.53 -22.76
CA ILE A 103 -1.47 -0.68 -22.80
C ILE A 103 -1.82 -1.83 -23.75
N GLY A 104 -2.82 -2.63 -23.39
CA GLY A 104 -3.23 -3.82 -24.12
C GLY A 104 -2.44 -5.09 -23.77
N LYS A 105 -1.38 -4.99 -22.94
CA LYS A 105 -0.61 -6.17 -22.54
C LYS A 105 -1.45 -7.12 -21.70
N ARG A 106 -1.35 -8.42 -22.01
CA ARG A 106 -2.21 -9.48 -21.48
C ARG A 106 -1.50 -10.34 -20.45
N TYR A 107 -2.19 -10.66 -19.36
CA TYR A 107 -1.71 -11.51 -18.26
C TYR A 107 -2.77 -12.54 -17.91
N ARG A 108 -2.36 -13.81 -17.71
CA ARG A 108 -3.24 -14.80 -17.10
C ARG A 108 -3.29 -14.54 -15.60
N TYR A 109 -4.49 -14.57 -15.02
CA TYR A 109 -4.70 -14.32 -13.60
C TYR A 109 -5.45 -15.50 -12.97
N LYS A 110 -5.30 -15.65 -11.65
CA LYS A 110 -6.10 -16.60 -10.86
C LYS A 110 -7.30 -15.90 -10.21
N HIS A 111 -7.08 -14.72 -9.65
CA HIS A 111 -8.12 -13.86 -9.08
C HIS A 111 -8.16 -12.52 -9.84
N PRO A 112 -9.35 -12.02 -10.24
CA PRO A 112 -9.46 -10.78 -10.99
C PRO A 112 -9.24 -9.59 -10.06
N GLU A 113 -8.37 -8.67 -10.46
CA GLU A 113 -8.08 -7.44 -9.70
C GLU A 113 -8.14 -6.24 -10.63
N LYS A 114 -9.15 -5.37 -10.43
CA LYS A 114 -9.40 -4.21 -11.30
C LYS A 114 -8.25 -3.22 -11.26
N TYR A 115 -7.62 -3.05 -10.11
CA TYR A 115 -6.50 -2.14 -9.91
C TYR A 115 -5.35 -2.90 -9.26
N ILE A 116 -4.16 -2.69 -9.80
CA ILE A 116 -2.90 -3.21 -9.26
C ILE A 116 -2.00 -2.01 -8.93
N ARG A 117 -1.55 -1.93 -7.69
CA ARG A 117 -0.56 -0.98 -7.21
C ARG A 117 0.81 -1.65 -7.15
N ILE A 118 1.83 -1.01 -7.69
CA ILE A 118 3.21 -1.48 -7.56
C ILE A 118 4.12 -0.30 -7.23
N HIS A 119 5.05 -0.53 -6.30
CA HIS A 119 6.09 0.42 -5.95
C HIS A 119 7.39 0.06 -6.69
N ILE A 120 8.00 1.05 -7.34
CA ILE A 120 9.27 0.92 -8.06
C ILE A 120 10.25 1.92 -7.45
N THR A 121 11.47 1.49 -7.15
CA THR A 121 12.57 2.34 -6.64
C THR A 121 13.73 2.38 -7.63
N THR A 122 14.64 3.33 -7.47
CA THR A 122 15.95 3.36 -8.16
C THR A 122 17.06 3.62 -7.13
N GLY A 123 18.32 3.36 -7.49
CA GLY A 123 19.46 3.61 -6.60
C GLY A 123 19.67 2.56 -5.51
N SER A 124 19.39 1.28 -5.82
CA SER A 124 19.62 0.14 -4.92
C SER A 124 21.03 -0.42 -5.02
#